data_AF-A0A2V9NJN2-F1
#
_entry.id   AF-A0A2V9NJN2-F1
#
_cell.length_a   1.000
_cell.length_b   1.000
_cell.length_c   1.000
_cell.angle_alpha   90.00
_cell.angle_beta   90.00
_cell.angle_gamma   90.00
#
_symmetry.space_group_name_H-M   'P 1'
#
loop_
_entity.id
_entity.type
_entity.pdbx_description
1 polymer ?
#
loop_
_entity_poly.entity_id
_entity_poly.type
_entity_poly.pdbx_seq_one_letter_code
_entity_poly.pdbx_strand_id
1 'polypeptide(L)'
;EMRRRKQGRIVNISSIGGKISVPHLLPYSVGKFALTAFSEGLRAQLLQHKIYVTTVCPGLMRTGSPRNATFKGKHRKEYAWFSISDSLPLISMSADRAALQIVNACARGEAELVLSTPAKLAVLLNGLFPGATANLMALFNYMLPGPGGIGRNARKGKESFSFLSPSLVTVLTERAALRNNQVA
;
A
#
# COMPACT_ATOMS: atom_id res chain seq x y z
N GLU A 1 29.01 0.55 8.02
CA GLU A 1 29.49 1.82 7.42
C GLU A 1 28.86 3.08 8.02
N MET A 2 27.53 3.26 7.98
CA MET A 2 26.85 4.46 8.50
C MET A 2 27.17 4.79 9.97
N ARG A 3 27.16 3.79 10.87
CA ARG A 3 27.50 3.98 12.31
C ARG A 3 28.92 4.52 12.49
N ARG A 4 29.89 4.02 11.71
CA ARG A 4 31.27 4.50 11.72
C ARG A 4 31.38 5.96 11.28
N ARG A 5 30.60 6.36 10.27
CA ARG A 5 30.54 7.73 9.76
C ARG A 5 29.66 8.67 10.61
N LYS A 6 28.92 8.14 11.59
CA LYS A 6 27.93 8.87 12.42
C LYS A 6 26.97 9.73 11.58
N GLN A 7 26.57 9.20 10.43
CA GLN A 7 25.58 9.81 9.56
C GLN A 7 24.97 8.76 8.63
N GLY A 8 23.68 8.88 8.35
CA GLY A 8 23.00 8.02 7.40
C GLY A 8 21.50 8.25 7.36
N ARG A 9 20.86 7.73 6.31
CA ARG A 9 19.40 7.74 6.17
C ARG A 9 18.96 6.38 5.65
N ILE A 10 17.93 5.82 6.27
CA ILE A 10 17.31 4.55 5.89
C ILE A 10 15.84 4.85 5.63
N VAL A 11 15.33 4.40 4.49
CA VAL A 11 13.92 4.53 4.15
C VAL A 11 13.33 3.14 3.99
N ASN A 12 12.35 2.81 4.83
CA ASN A 12 11.65 1.53 4.76
C ASN A 12 10.25 1.75 4.19
N ILE A 13 9.91 1.04 3.11
CA ILE A 13 8.60 1.14 2.47
C ILE A 13 7.63 0.13 3.08
N SER A 14 6.83 0.60 4.03
CA SER A 14 5.72 -0.13 4.63
C SER A 14 4.45 -0.01 3.76
N SER A 15 3.30 0.26 4.37
CA SER A 15 1.97 0.40 3.79
C SER A 15 1.02 0.93 4.86
N ILE A 16 -0.12 1.47 4.46
CA ILE A 16 -1.28 1.63 5.36
C ILE A 16 -1.67 0.28 6.00
N GLY A 17 -1.41 -0.84 5.31
CA GLY A 17 -1.53 -2.20 5.85
C GLY A 17 -0.63 -2.49 7.06
N GLY A 18 0.35 -1.63 7.35
CA GLY A 18 1.18 -1.69 8.56
C GLY A 18 0.68 -0.84 9.72
N LYS A 19 -0.49 -0.21 9.55
CA LYS A 19 -1.18 0.60 10.58
C LYS A 19 -2.62 0.14 10.79
N ILE A 20 -3.26 -0.41 9.75
CA ILE A 20 -4.62 -0.95 9.78
C ILE A 20 -4.65 -2.25 8.98
N SER A 21 -5.26 -3.30 9.51
CA SER A 21 -5.39 -4.57 8.79
C SER A 21 -6.60 -4.54 7.86
N VAL A 22 -6.34 -4.53 6.55
CA VAL A 22 -7.40 -4.54 5.53
C VAL A 22 -7.80 -6.00 5.24
N PRO A 23 -9.11 -6.32 5.13
CA PRO A 23 -9.56 -7.64 4.75
C PRO A 23 -8.96 -8.12 3.41
N HIS A 24 -8.86 -9.44 3.24
CA HIS A 24 -8.21 -10.13 2.11
C HIS A 24 -6.68 -9.90 1.97
N LEU A 25 -6.09 -9.04 2.80
CA LEU A 25 -4.66 -8.73 2.82
C LEU A 25 -3.97 -9.16 4.12
N LEU A 26 -4.57 -10.01 4.95
CA LEU A 26 -4.06 -10.31 6.30
C LEU A 26 -2.56 -10.69 6.34
N PRO A 27 -2.04 -11.65 5.54
CA PRO A 27 -0.60 -11.96 5.57
C PRO A 27 0.28 -10.78 5.15
N TYR A 28 -0.19 -9.98 4.18
CA TYR A 28 0.48 -8.76 3.76
C TYR A 28 0.50 -7.72 4.89
N SER A 29 -0.64 -7.49 5.55
CA SER A 29 -0.78 -6.57 6.68
C SER A 29 0.16 -6.97 7.81
N VAL A 30 0.19 -8.24 8.21
CA VAL A 30 1.12 -8.76 9.23
C VAL A 30 2.57 -8.39 8.90
N GLY A 31 3.02 -8.66 7.68
CA GLY A 31 4.37 -8.31 7.25
C GLY A 31 4.65 -6.81 7.30
N LYS A 32 3.66 -5.97 6.95
CA LYS A 32 3.80 -4.51 6.99
C LYS A 32 3.72 -3.94 8.40
N PHE A 33 2.94 -4.52 9.30
CA PHE A 33 2.97 -4.19 10.73
C PHE A 33 4.34 -4.52 11.34
N ALA A 34 4.86 -5.71 11.05
CA ALA A 34 6.19 -6.12 11.49
C ALA A 34 7.29 -5.17 10.98
N LEU A 35 7.27 -4.80 9.70
CA LEU A 35 8.21 -3.83 9.14
C LEU A 35 8.07 -2.43 9.77
N THR A 36 6.85 -2.01 10.08
CA THR A 36 6.57 -0.71 10.73
C THR A 36 7.18 -0.69 12.14
N ALA A 37 6.87 -1.69 12.96
CA ALA A 37 7.43 -1.83 14.30
C ALA A 37 8.96 -1.97 14.28
N PHE A 38 9.50 -2.75 13.34
CA PHE A 38 10.95 -2.87 13.14
C PHE A 38 11.60 -1.52 12.83
N SER A 39 10.97 -0.71 11.95
CA SER A 39 11.50 0.59 11.55
C SER A 39 11.46 1.61 12.70
N GLU A 40 10.39 1.60 13.51
CA GLU A 40 10.28 2.41 14.72
C GLU A 40 11.38 2.07 15.73
N GLY A 41 11.58 0.77 16.01
CA GLY A 41 12.65 0.30 16.90
C GLY A 41 14.05 0.61 16.35
N LEU A 42 14.26 0.48 15.04
CA LEU A 42 15.53 0.80 14.40
C LEU A 42 15.83 2.31 14.48
N ARG A 43 14.83 3.17 14.29
CA ARG A 43 14.97 4.62 14.45
C ARG A 43 15.43 4.96 15.86
N ALA A 44 14.74 4.43 16.88
CA ALA A 44 15.05 4.71 18.28
C ALA A 44 16.50 4.36 18.62
N GLN A 45 16.98 3.20 18.13
CA GLN A 45 18.33 2.74 18.38
C GLN A 45 19.40 3.54 17.62
N LEU A 46 19.11 3.97 16.39
CA LEU A 46 20.08 4.58 15.49
C LEU A 46 20.15 6.11 15.55
N LEU A 47 19.13 6.78 16.11
CA LEU A 47 19.08 8.24 16.18
C LEU A 47 20.26 8.84 16.96
N GLN A 48 20.71 8.19 18.03
CA GLN A 48 21.91 8.58 18.79
C GLN A 48 23.19 8.63 17.93
N HIS A 49 23.21 7.93 16.80
CA HIS A 49 24.31 7.90 15.84
C HIS A 49 24.08 8.85 14.65
N LYS A 50 23.10 9.75 14.72
CA LYS A 50 22.65 10.64 13.63
C LYS A 50 22.28 9.88 12.35
N ILE A 51 21.72 8.68 12.52
CA ILE A 51 21.18 7.88 11.43
C ILE A 51 19.66 7.93 11.54
N TYR A 52 19.02 8.52 10.53
CA TYR A 52 17.57 8.69 10.50
C TYR A 52 16.94 7.51 9.79
N VAL A 53 15.89 6.94 10.39
CA VAL A 53 15.04 5.94 9.74
C VAL A 53 13.68 6.57 9.50
N THR A 54 13.22 6.54 8.24
CA THR A 54 11.91 7.03 7.81
C THR A 54 11.07 5.84 7.37
N THR A 55 9.96 5.60 8.07
CA THR A 55 8.97 4.60 7.69
C THR A 55 7.95 5.23 6.75
N VAL A 56 7.88 4.77 5.50
CA VAL A 56 6.89 5.25 4.54
C VAL A 56 5.69 4.31 4.57
N CYS A 57 4.49 4.86 4.71
CA CYS A 57 3.22 4.13 4.72
C CYS A 57 2.36 4.59 3.54
N PRO A 58 2.55 4.01 2.33
CA PRO A 58 1.68 4.30 1.19
C PRO A 58 0.26 3.78 1.43
N GLY A 59 -0.73 4.57 1.00
CA GLY A 59 -2.09 4.08 0.75
C GLY A 59 -2.19 3.45 -0.65
N LEU A 60 -3.38 3.50 -1.24
CA LEU A 60 -3.60 3.07 -2.62
C LEU A 60 -2.75 3.89 -3.59
N MET A 61 -2.21 3.23 -4.61
CA MET A 61 -1.24 3.82 -5.52
C MET A 61 -1.61 3.54 -6.97
N ARG A 62 -1.61 4.60 -7.78
CA ARG A 62 -1.84 4.50 -9.21
C ARG A 62 -0.52 4.22 -9.93
N THR A 63 -0.10 2.97 -9.84
CA THR A 63 1.17 2.47 -10.41
C THR A 63 0.94 1.50 -11.57
N GLY A 64 -0.23 0.87 -11.65
CA GLY A 64 -0.49 -0.26 -12.56
C GLY A 64 -0.11 -1.64 -11.98
N SER A 65 0.42 -1.70 -10.75
CA SER A 65 0.87 -2.94 -10.13
C SER A 65 -0.20 -4.03 -9.92
N PRO A 66 -1.52 -3.74 -9.79
CA PRO A 66 -2.52 -4.79 -9.67
C PRO A 66 -2.46 -5.82 -10.81
N ARG A 67 -2.01 -5.44 -12.01
CA ARG A 67 -1.82 -6.35 -13.15
C ARG A 67 -0.87 -7.51 -12.83
N ASN A 68 0.15 -7.26 -12.00
CA ASN A 68 1.18 -8.22 -11.63
C ASN A 68 0.94 -8.87 -10.26
N ALA A 69 -0.07 -8.40 -9.52
CA ALA A 69 -0.51 -9.01 -8.28
C ALA A 69 -1.15 -10.38 -8.53
N THR A 70 -1.11 -11.21 -7.49
CA THR A 70 -1.65 -12.57 -7.51
C THR A 70 -2.97 -12.59 -6.76
N PHE A 71 -4.03 -13.04 -7.42
CA PHE A 71 -5.39 -13.11 -6.89
C PHE A 71 -5.84 -14.57 -6.76
N LYS A 72 -6.63 -14.84 -5.73
CA LYS A 72 -7.23 -16.15 -5.44
C LYS A 72 -8.75 -16.04 -5.43
N GLY A 73 -9.42 -17.18 -5.38
CA GLY A 73 -10.87 -17.23 -5.25
C GLY A 73 -11.60 -16.60 -6.45
N LYS A 74 -12.51 -15.64 -6.20
CA LYS A 74 -13.22 -14.89 -7.24
C LYS A 74 -12.31 -13.82 -7.87
N HIS A 75 -11.18 -14.26 -8.42
CA HIS A 75 -10.03 -13.44 -8.81
C HIS A 75 -10.38 -12.23 -9.71
N ARG A 76 -11.35 -12.37 -10.62
CA ARG A 76 -11.81 -11.26 -11.48
C ARG A 76 -12.48 -10.14 -10.67
N LYS A 77 -13.32 -10.50 -9.69
CA LYS A 77 -14.00 -9.53 -8.81
C LYS A 77 -13.01 -8.85 -7.85
N GLU A 78 -12.09 -9.63 -7.30
CA GLU A 78 -10.99 -9.10 -6.46
C GLU A 78 -10.15 -8.09 -7.24
N TYR A 79 -9.69 -8.49 -8.43
CA TYR A 79 -8.91 -7.62 -9.30
C TYR A 79 -9.67 -6.33 -9.65
N ALA A 80 -10.95 -6.43 -10.02
CA ALA A 80 -11.77 -5.27 -10.35
C ALA A 80 -11.87 -4.29 -9.17
N TRP A 81 -12.11 -4.80 -7.96
CA TRP A 81 -12.17 -3.98 -6.75
C TRP A 81 -10.87 -3.19 -6.51
N PHE A 82 -9.72 -3.88 -6.52
CA PHE A 82 -8.41 -3.24 -6.30
C PHE A 82 -8.04 -2.27 -7.44
N SER A 83 -8.25 -2.68 -8.69
CA SER A 83 -7.92 -1.86 -9.87
C SER A 83 -8.76 -0.59 -9.94
N ILE A 84 -10.06 -0.66 -9.63
CA ILE A 84 -10.93 0.52 -9.56
C ILE A 84 -10.47 1.45 -8.44
N SER A 85 -10.23 0.91 -7.24
CA SER A 85 -9.79 1.68 -6.08
C SER A 85 -8.46 2.40 -6.32
N ASP A 86 -7.51 1.74 -6.98
CA ASP A 86 -6.21 2.32 -7.36
C ASP A 86 -6.33 3.39 -8.46
N SER A 87 -7.44 3.41 -9.21
CA SER A 87 -7.64 4.37 -10.30
C SER A 87 -8.26 5.69 -9.85
N LEU A 88 -8.93 5.73 -8.69
CA LEU A 88 -9.68 6.89 -8.21
C LEU A 88 -8.74 8.02 -7.72
N PRO A 89 -8.70 9.19 -8.40
CA PRO A 89 -7.70 10.25 -8.15
C PRO A 89 -7.69 10.85 -6.73
N LEU A 90 -8.81 10.81 -6.02
CA LEU A 90 -8.92 11.30 -4.64
C LEU A 90 -8.48 10.28 -3.60
N ILE A 91 -8.37 9.01 -4.01
CA ILE A 91 -8.08 7.88 -3.14
C ILE A 91 -6.63 7.41 -3.34
N SER A 92 -6.14 7.43 -4.57
CA SER A 92 -4.82 6.93 -4.93
C SER A 92 -3.81 8.03 -5.29
N MET A 93 -2.52 7.71 -5.17
CA MET A 93 -1.41 8.60 -5.52
C MET A 93 -0.56 8.03 -6.66
N SER A 94 -0.09 8.89 -7.57
CA SER A 94 0.89 8.52 -8.61
C SER A 94 2.28 8.21 -8.01
N ALA A 95 3.03 7.32 -8.66
CA ALA A 95 4.41 6.99 -8.28
C ALA A 95 5.33 8.22 -8.16
N ASP A 96 5.30 9.17 -9.11
CA ASP A 96 6.18 10.35 -9.06
C ASP A 96 5.95 11.22 -7.83
N ARG A 97 4.68 11.53 -7.54
CA ARG A 97 4.31 12.32 -6.36
C ARG A 97 4.71 11.60 -5.07
N ALA A 98 4.57 10.28 -5.02
CA ALA A 98 5.03 9.48 -3.90
C ALA A 98 6.56 9.56 -3.76
N ALA A 99 7.30 9.37 -4.85
CA ALA A 99 8.76 9.45 -4.85
C ALA A 99 9.25 10.82 -4.37
N LEU A 100 8.66 11.92 -4.84
CA LEU A 100 9.00 13.27 -4.40
C LEU A 100 8.78 13.45 -2.89
N GLN A 101 7.63 13.00 -2.36
CA GLN A 101 7.36 13.08 -0.93
C GLN A 101 8.31 12.22 -0.11
N ILE A 102 8.64 11.01 -0.57
CA ILE A 102 9.57 10.09 0.08
C ILE A 102 10.96 10.71 0.16
N VAL A 103 11.48 11.25 -0.94
CA VAL A 103 12.80 11.91 -0.98
C VAL A 103 12.82 13.10 -0.03
N ASN A 104 11.76 13.91 -0.02
CA ASN A 104 11.65 15.06 0.87
C ASN A 104 11.59 14.67 2.36
N ALA A 105 10.80 13.66 2.72
CA ALA A 105 10.74 13.16 4.09
C ALA A 105 12.06 12.51 4.53
N CYS A 106 12.70 11.77 3.62
CA CYS A 106 14.04 11.22 3.82
C CYS A 106 15.02 12.35 4.11
N ALA A 107 15.07 13.40 3.28
CA ALA A 107 15.95 14.56 3.46
C ALA A 107 15.72 15.29 4.79
N ARG A 108 14.46 15.42 5.23
CA ARG A 108 14.11 16.01 6.54
C ARG A 108 14.36 15.07 7.73
N GLY A 109 14.56 13.77 7.50
CA GLY A 109 14.77 12.79 8.57
C GLY A 109 13.51 12.50 9.37
N GLU A 110 12.34 12.62 8.73
CA GLU A 110 11.04 12.33 9.34
C GLU A 110 11.00 10.90 9.87
N ALA A 111 10.31 10.67 10.99
CA ALA A 111 10.14 9.34 11.55
C ALA A 111 9.22 8.48 10.67
N GLU A 112 8.16 9.09 10.17
CA GLU A 112 7.11 8.43 9.43
C GLU A 112 6.53 9.35 8.37
N LEU A 113 6.20 8.78 7.21
CA LEU A 113 5.49 9.45 6.12
C LEU A 113 4.29 8.61 5.67
N VAL A 114 3.08 9.06 6.01
CA VAL A 114 1.85 8.55 5.39
C VAL A 114 1.52 9.40 4.16
N LEU A 115 1.48 8.79 2.97
CA LEU A 115 1.52 9.55 1.71
C LEU A 115 0.22 10.30 1.39
N SER A 116 -0.93 9.63 1.44
CA SER A 116 -2.19 10.21 0.97
C SER A 116 -3.03 10.75 2.13
N THR A 117 -3.78 11.83 1.89
CA THR A 117 -4.70 12.41 2.90
C THR A 117 -5.74 11.40 3.39
N PRO A 118 -6.37 10.57 2.53
CA PRO A 118 -7.26 9.52 3.02
C PRO A 118 -6.56 8.50 3.92
N ALA A 119 -5.31 8.14 3.61
CA ALA A 119 -4.54 7.24 4.47
C ALA A 119 -4.22 7.87 5.83
N LYS A 120 -3.87 9.16 5.87
CA LYS A 120 -3.67 9.90 7.12
C LYS A 120 -4.93 9.90 7.98
N LEU A 121 -6.09 10.18 7.38
CA LEU A 121 -7.37 10.16 8.08
C LEU A 121 -7.70 8.76 8.61
N ALA A 122 -7.51 7.72 7.80
CA ALA A 122 -7.74 6.34 8.23
C ALA A 122 -6.84 5.96 9.41
N VAL A 123 -5.55 6.28 9.36
CA VAL A 123 -4.60 6.02 10.46
C VAL A 123 -5.01 6.79 11.71
N LEU A 124 -5.43 8.05 11.57
CA LEU A 124 -5.94 8.85 12.69
C LEU A 124 -7.18 8.22 13.32
N LEU A 125 -8.17 7.83 12.50
CA LEU A 125 -9.39 7.19 12.97
C LEU A 125 -9.10 5.86 13.67
N ASN A 126 -8.16 5.06 13.16
CA ASN A 126 -7.74 3.84 13.81
C ASN A 126 -7.05 4.09 15.16
N GLY A 127 -6.25 5.17 15.26
CA GLY A 127 -5.60 5.57 16.50
C GLY A 127 -6.58 6.08 17.57
N LEU A 128 -7.60 6.83 17.16
CA LEU A 128 -8.61 7.40 18.07
C LEU A 128 -9.74 6.41 18.40
N PHE A 129 -10.14 5.59 17.43
CA PHE A 129 -11.32 4.72 17.51
C PHE A 129 -11.00 3.31 16.94
N PRO A 130 -10.10 2.54 17.56
CA PRO A 130 -9.68 1.25 17.05
C PRO A 130 -10.82 0.23 16.98
N GLY A 131 -11.73 0.22 17.97
CA GLY A 131 -12.90 -0.67 17.97
C GLY A 131 -13.89 -0.36 16.84
N ALA A 132 -14.18 0.92 16.59
CA ALA A 132 -15.03 1.35 15.48
C ALA A 132 -14.39 1.00 14.12
N THR A 133 -13.08 1.21 14.00
CA THR A 133 -12.33 0.86 12.79
C THR A 133 -12.36 -0.65 12.54
N ALA A 134 -12.19 -1.48 13.57
CA ALA A 134 -12.29 -2.93 13.45
C ALA A 134 -13.68 -3.39 12.99
N ASN A 135 -14.75 -2.82 13.56
CA ASN A 135 -16.13 -3.10 13.13
C ASN A 135 -16.40 -2.66 11.70
N LEU A 136 -15.87 -1.50 11.29
CA LEU A 136 -15.96 -1.03 9.91
C LEU A 136 -15.22 -1.98 8.94
N MET A 137 -14.03 -2.47 9.31
CA MET A 137 -13.31 -3.47 8.51
C MET A 137 -14.09 -4.80 8.41
N ALA A 138 -14.78 -5.21 9.48
CA ALA A 138 -15.65 -6.37 9.45
C ALA A 138 -16.84 -6.17 8.48
N LEU A 139 -17.50 -5.00 8.52
CA LEU A 139 -18.55 -4.66 7.57
C LEU A 139 -18.04 -4.64 6.13
N PHE A 140 -16.87 -4.03 5.91
CA PHE A 140 -16.23 -3.97 4.60
C PHE A 140 -15.89 -5.37 4.05
N ASN A 141 -15.49 -6.31 4.92
CA ASN A 141 -15.26 -7.71 4.53
C ASN A 141 -16.52 -8.38 3.95
N TYR A 142 -17.72 -8.05 4.44
CA TYR A 142 -18.96 -8.57 3.87
C TYR A 142 -19.27 -8.04 2.46
N MET A 143 -18.73 -6.87 2.10
CA MET A 143 -18.88 -6.29 0.77
C MET A 143 -17.87 -6.84 -0.24
N LEU A 144 -16.77 -7.44 0.24
CA LEU A 144 -15.73 -8.00 -0.62
C LEU A 144 -16.13 -9.37 -1.21
N PRO A 145 -15.49 -9.80 -2.30
CA PRO A 145 -15.82 -11.08 -2.93
C PRO A 145 -15.60 -12.26 -1.98
N GLY A 146 -16.70 -12.86 -1.50
CA GLY A 146 -16.60 -14.05 -0.65
C GLY A 146 -15.94 -15.26 -1.34
N PRO A 147 -15.61 -16.32 -0.58
CA PRO A 147 -14.92 -17.51 -1.08
C PRO A 147 -15.62 -18.19 -2.28
N GLY A 148 -14.87 -19.04 -2.99
CA GLY A 148 -15.29 -19.68 -4.26
C GLY A 148 -14.46 -19.21 -5.45
N GLY A 149 -14.82 -19.61 -6.68
CA GLY A 149 -14.04 -19.30 -7.88
C GLY A 149 -13.00 -20.37 -8.19
N ILE A 150 -11.73 -20.01 -8.40
CA ILE A 150 -10.68 -20.92 -8.94
C ILE A 150 -10.12 -21.94 -7.92
N GLY A 151 -10.83 -22.23 -6.84
CA GLY A 151 -10.38 -23.13 -5.78
C GLY A 151 -9.08 -22.65 -5.10
N ARG A 152 -8.11 -23.55 -4.94
CA ARG A 152 -6.78 -23.25 -4.36
C ARG A 152 -5.81 -22.58 -5.33
N ASN A 153 -6.17 -22.48 -6.61
CA ASN A 153 -5.32 -21.89 -7.63
C ASN A 153 -5.20 -20.38 -7.44
N ALA A 154 -4.18 -19.80 -8.07
CA ALA A 154 -3.96 -18.37 -8.10
C ALA A 154 -3.76 -17.89 -9.54
N ARG A 155 -4.22 -16.68 -9.85
CA ARG A 155 -4.14 -16.06 -11.17
C ARG A 155 -3.51 -14.69 -11.06
N LYS A 156 -2.75 -14.28 -12.08
CA LYS A 156 -2.24 -12.91 -12.16
C LYS A 156 -3.38 -11.92 -12.48
N GLY A 157 -3.22 -10.67 -12.07
CA GLY A 157 -4.17 -9.61 -12.41
C GLY A 157 -4.39 -9.47 -13.93
N LYS A 158 -3.31 -9.58 -14.72
CA LYS A 158 -3.38 -9.57 -16.20
C LYS A 158 -4.26 -10.68 -16.79
N GLU A 159 -4.36 -11.83 -16.12
CA GLU A 159 -5.24 -12.96 -16.49
C GLU A 159 -6.66 -12.81 -15.91
N SER A 160 -6.83 -11.89 -14.95
CA SER A 160 -8.09 -11.60 -14.28
C SER A 160 -8.91 -10.55 -15.02
N PHE A 161 -8.28 -9.85 -15.96
CA PHE A 161 -8.90 -8.89 -16.86
C PHE A 161 -9.77 -9.58 -17.93
N SER A 162 -10.86 -8.94 -18.34
CA SER A 162 -11.58 -9.30 -19.58
C SER A 162 -11.11 -8.32 -20.64
N PHE A 163 -10.52 -8.82 -21.73
CA PHE A 163 -9.94 -8.02 -22.82
C PHE A 163 -10.95 -7.07 -23.50
N LEU A 164 -12.25 -7.21 -23.22
CA LEU A 164 -13.34 -6.59 -23.98
C LEU A 164 -13.91 -5.26 -23.43
N SER A 165 -13.34 -4.62 -22.42
CA SER A 165 -13.70 -3.21 -22.15
C SER A 165 -12.69 -2.47 -21.24
N PRO A 166 -11.88 -1.54 -21.77
CA PRO A 166 -11.29 -0.50 -20.92
C PRO A 166 -12.43 0.41 -20.44
N SER A 167 -12.69 0.44 -19.14
CA SER A 167 -13.62 1.41 -18.58
C SER A 167 -12.91 2.75 -18.41
N LEU A 168 -13.64 3.87 -18.55
CA LEU A 168 -13.13 5.21 -18.23
C LEU A 168 -12.51 5.28 -16.82
N VAL A 169 -13.01 4.44 -15.92
CA VAL A 169 -12.57 4.34 -14.53
C VAL A 169 -11.14 3.82 -14.41
N THR A 170 -10.68 2.90 -15.27
CA THR A 170 -9.34 2.27 -15.16
C THR A 170 -8.27 2.90 -16.06
N VAL A 171 -8.63 3.83 -16.95
CA VAL A 171 -7.71 4.48 -17.91
C VAL A 171 -6.47 5.06 -17.24
N LEU A 172 -6.64 5.72 -16.09
CA LEU A 172 -5.51 6.34 -15.39
C LEU A 172 -4.51 5.30 -14.85
N THR A 173 -5.00 4.13 -14.43
CA THR A 173 -4.15 3.04 -13.95
C THR A 173 -3.47 2.31 -15.10
N GLU A 174 -4.12 2.15 -16.25
CA GLU A 174 -3.49 1.59 -17.45
C GLU A 174 -2.38 2.50 -18.00
N ARG A 175 -2.61 3.82 -18.06
CA ARG A 175 -1.55 4.78 -18.39
C ARG A 175 -0.37 4.71 -17.42
N ALA A 176 -0.66 4.58 -16.13
CA ALA A 176 0.39 4.38 -15.13
C ALA A 176 1.13 3.06 -15.32
N ALA A 177 0.43 1.99 -15.70
CA ALA A 177 1.04 0.69 -15.96
C ALA A 177 2.08 0.76 -17.09
N LEU A 178 1.74 1.41 -18.20
CA LEU A 178 2.68 1.65 -19.30
C LEU A 178 3.89 2.47 -18.85
N ARG A 179 3.63 3.59 -18.16
CA ARG A 179 4.70 4.50 -17.70
C ARG A 179 5.66 3.85 -16.70
N ASN A 180 5.15 2.96 -15.86
CA ASN A 180 5.92 2.28 -14.81
C ASN A 180 6.37 0.87 -15.21
N ASN A 181 6.42 0.56 -16.51
CA ASN A 181 6.87 -0.73 -17.06
C ASN A 181 6.18 -1.96 -16.44
N GLN A 182 4.88 -1.86 -16.16
CA GLN A 182 4.07 -2.94 -15.58
C GLN A 182 3.41 -3.86 -16.62
N VAL A 183 3.58 -3.57 -17.91
CA VAL A 183 2.91 -4.27 -19.04
C VAL A 183 3.83 -5.27 -19.75
N ALA A 184 5.10 -5.35 -19.35
CA ALA A 184 6.08 -6.30 -19.88
C ALA A 184 5.81 -7.75 -19.45
#